data_AF-A0A4R4QUG8-F1
#
_entry.id   AF-A0A4R4QUG8-F1
#
_cell.length_a   1.000
_cell.length_b   1.000
_cell.length_c   1.000
_cell.angle_alpha   90.00
_cell.angle_beta   90.00
_cell.angle_gamma   90.00
#
_symmetry.space_group_name_H-M   'P 1'
#
loop_
_entity.id
_entity.type
_entity.pdbx_description
1 polymer ?
#
loop_
_entity_poly.entity_id
_entity_poly.type
_entity_poly.pdbx_seq_one_letter_code
_entity_poly.pdbx_strand_id
1 'polypeptide(L)'
;MSDQSPPGAPEPGRAASPGSGDQPDASGPAAPGQSSGPDPSDAHSAPGSDGSGRPAADVTGPSRPEAGESPAGPPPAEPPPAEPPPAEPPPAGPAPAAGQPVGPYPWHPAAPPAPHTLPPGAGPYPGGPYPAMPPGAGPYPGYPPYGGQVPYGWPTVGGNPNDPLVNPPYAGVNGWFARCAGVVRRGWRLLVPLLFLTQVLPSLVISLAALGLRPSALVQPLPADGSLGDDFLRGFVVFVGAVGVVSLLASLVQCVGWAGGTWVVTRQAAGEPVALAGALRYGLRRALGLWGWQLLVSLLVVAGVCLFVLPGVYLAFALALAGPVYLFERHNPIGRSFRFFHDRLGLTLGRVGLVALAMLVGAVGGGMLEEIVTAPFGLDPLASPGSAVAVPGLILVAGVLTLPFQLAQLVGLVATYAEQRAHEGPVDAARLAAELG
;
A
#
# COMPACT_ATOMS: atom_id res chain seq x y z
N MET A 1 49.03 28.08 42.83
CA MET A 1 50.09 28.46 41.87
C MET A 1 50.52 27.18 41.19
N SER A 2 50.21 27.10 39.88
CA SER A 2 50.82 26.24 38.86
C SER A 2 50.96 24.74 39.15
N ASP A 3 49.95 23.96 38.72
CA ASP A 3 50.17 22.56 38.33
C ASP A 3 49.72 22.37 36.88
N GLN A 4 50.67 21.89 36.08
CA GLN A 4 50.67 21.81 34.63
C GLN A 4 49.74 20.71 34.11
N SER A 5 49.07 21.01 33.00
CA SER A 5 48.31 20.04 32.21
C SER A 5 49.25 19.03 31.50
N PRO A 6 48.83 17.77 31.35
CA PRO A 6 49.60 16.74 30.64
C PRO A 6 49.63 16.97 29.11
N PRO A 7 50.67 16.46 28.40
CA PRO A 7 50.91 16.74 26.99
C PRO A 7 49.91 16.04 26.06
N GLY A 8 49.53 16.77 25.01
CA GLY A 8 48.55 16.35 24.00
C GLY A 8 49.00 15.18 23.14
N ALA A 9 48.00 14.40 22.70
CA ALA A 9 48.14 13.31 21.75
C ALA A 9 48.47 13.83 20.33
N PRO A 10 49.26 13.09 19.54
CA PRO A 10 49.64 13.49 18.19
C PRO A 10 48.47 13.37 17.19
N GLU A 11 48.34 14.38 16.33
CA GLU A 11 47.43 14.42 15.17
C GLU A 11 47.74 13.28 14.17
N PRO A 12 46.71 12.62 13.60
CA PRO A 12 46.90 11.73 12.47
C PRO A 12 47.12 12.52 11.16
N GLY A 13 48.26 12.26 10.53
CA GLY A 13 48.75 12.93 9.33
C GLY A 13 47.85 12.81 8.10
N ARG A 14 47.80 13.91 7.33
CA ARG A 14 47.20 14.00 5.99
C ARG A 14 47.98 13.13 5.00
N ALA A 15 47.28 12.20 4.35
CA ALA A 15 47.80 11.48 3.19
C ALA A 15 47.85 12.40 1.97
N ALA A 16 49.02 12.44 1.33
CA ALA A 16 49.30 13.19 0.11
C ALA A 16 48.68 12.50 -1.13
N SER A 17 48.04 13.29 -1.99
CA SER A 17 47.66 12.91 -3.36
C SER A 17 48.90 12.79 -4.25
N PRO A 18 49.08 11.69 -5.01
CA PRO A 18 50.11 11.62 -6.03
C PRO A 18 49.57 12.09 -7.39
N GLY A 19 50.22 13.13 -7.91
CA GLY A 19 50.92 13.09 -9.20
C GLY A 19 50.08 12.91 -10.48
N SER A 20 49.86 14.04 -11.14
CA SER A 20 49.66 14.16 -12.59
C SER A 20 50.89 13.71 -13.37
N GLY A 21 50.72 12.80 -14.32
CA GLY A 21 51.75 12.39 -15.28
C GLY A 21 51.20 12.44 -16.70
N ASP A 22 51.84 13.28 -17.52
CA ASP A 22 51.70 13.37 -18.97
C ASP A 22 52.05 12.05 -19.67
N GLN A 23 51.34 11.71 -20.76
CA GLN A 23 51.89 11.02 -21.94
C GLN A 23 50.88 11.01 -23.12
N PRO A 24 51.30 10.73 -24.38
CA PRO A 24 51.06 11.61 -25.52
C PRO A 24 50.23 10.96 -26.65
N ASP A 25 50.01 11.77 -27.69
CA ASP A 25 49.48 11.50 -29.03
C ASP A 25 49.34 10.02 -29.48
N ALA A 26 48.13 9.69 -29.94
CA ALA A 26 47.91 8.63 -30.92
C ALA A 26 46.80 9.04 -31.91
N SER A 27 47.16 8.87 -33.18
CA SER A 27 46.47 9.23 -34.40
C SER A 27 45.15 8.47 -34.63
N GLY A 28 44.24 9.06 -35.43
CA GLY A 28 42.88 8.56 -35.73
C GLY A 28 42.80 7.21 -36.49
N PRO A 29 41.58 6.78 -36.86
CA PRO A 29 41.00 7.27 -38.11
C PRO A 29 39.46 7.49 -38.14
N ALA A 30 39.08 8.47 -38.97
CA ALA A 30 37.90 8.57 -39.85
C ALA A 30 36.56 7.88 -39.46
N ALA A 31 35.53 8.70 -39.27
CA ALA A 31 34.13 8.34 -39.47
C ALA A 31 33.46 9.36 -40.43
N PRO A 32 32.63 8.93 -41.41
CA PRO A 32 32.02 9.81 -42.39
C PRO A 32 30.62 10.28 -41.99
N GLY A 33 30.23 11.44 -42.52
CA GLY A 33 28.87 11.63 -43.03
C GLY A 33 27.88 12.38 -42.13
N GLN A 34 27.95 13.71 -42.17
CA GLN A 34 26.85 14.60 -41.85
C GLN A 34 25.71 14.43 -42.87
N SER A 35 24.45 14.35 -42.41
CA SER A 35 23.28 14.65 -43.23
C SER A 35 22.54 15.85 -42.65
N SER A 36 22.59 16.93 -43.41
CA SER A 36 21.94 18.22 -43.22
C SER A 36 20.42 18.10 -43.35
N GLY A 37 19.68 18.65 -42.38
CA GLY A 37 18.24 18.93 -42.50
C GLY A 37 18.02 20.45 -42.32
N PRO A 38 17.20 21.11 -43.17
CA PRO A 38 17.22 22.56 -43.28
C PRO A 38 16.36 23.27 -42.23
N ASP A 39 16.89 24.39 -41.80
CA ASP A 39 16.27 25.55 -41.17
C ASP A 39 15.17 26.15 -42.08
N PRO A 40 14.06 26.66 -41.51
CA PRO A 40 13.58 27.95 -41.99
C PRO A 40 13.13 28.85 -40.84
N SER A 41 14.02 29.77 -40.49
CA SER A 41 13.70 31.04 -39.85
C SER A 41 13.81 32.14 -40.92
N ASP A 42 12.69 32.80 -41.22
CA ASP A 42 12.56 34.26 -41.44
C ASP A 42 11.69 34.71 -42.62
N ALA A 43 10.95 35.78 -42.29
CA ALA A 43 10.28 36.77 -43.13
C ALA A 43 8.87 36.44 -43.67
N HIS A 44 7.84 37.06 -43.07
CA HIS A 44 7.30 38.32 -43.61
C HIS A 44 6.35 39.01 -42.62
N SER A 45 6.66 40.27 -42.34
CA SER A 45 5.78 41.24 -41.67
C SER A 45 4.86 41.95 -42.67
N ALA A 46 3.79 42.55 -42.12
CA ALA A 46 3.00 43.71 -42.60
C ALA A 46 1.52 43.42 -43.01
N PRO A 47 0.63 44.43 -43.08
CA PRO A 47 -0.40 44.63 -42.05
C PRO A 47 -1.85 44.85 -42.59
N GLY A 48 -2.85 44.75 -41.70
CA GLY A 48 -4.12 45.49 -41.74
C GLY A 48 -5.19 45.10 -42.78
N SER A 49 -6.43 44.88 -42.32
CA SER A 49 -7.62 45.58 -42.84
C SER A 49 -8.90 45.11 -42.14
N ASP A 50 -9.71 46.09 -41.78
CA ASP A 50 -11.10 46.04 -41.38
C ASP A 50 -12.00 45.32 -42.40
N GLY A 51 -13.17 44.85 -41.95
CA GLY A 51 -14.30 44.71 -42.89
C GLY A 51 -15.41 43.73 -42.52
N SER A 52 -16.43 44.26 -41.83
CA SER A 52 -17.85 44.09 -42.15
C SER A 52 -18.46 42.67 -42.29
N GLY A 53 -19.26 42.30 -41.29
CA GLY A 53 -20.71 42.13 -41.42
C GLY A 53 -21.28 41.13 -42.44
N ARG A 54 -22.03 40.14 -41.93
CA ARG A 54 -23.24 39.68 -42.64
C ARG A 54 -24.31 39.14 -41.66
N PRO A 55 -25.61 39.43 -41.91
CA PRO A 55 -26.70 39.17 -40.97
C PRO A 55 -27.55 37.93 -41.32
N ALA A 56 -28.33 37.51 -40.31
CA ALA A 56 -29.69 36.95 -40.29
C ALA A 56 -30.25 36.14 -41.48
N ALA A 57 -30.77 34.95 -41.14
CA ALA A 57 -32.04 34.36 -41.59
C ALA A 57 -32.36 33.24 -40.58
N ASP A 58 -33.29 33.35 -39.64
CA ASP A 58 -34.75 33.38 -39.79
C ASP A 58 -35.28 32.29 -40.75
N VAL A 59 -35.62 31.14 -40.17
CA VAL A 59 -36.44 30.09 -40.81
C VAL A 59 -37.49 29.66 -39.80
N THR A 60 -38.58 30.42 -39.80
CA THR A 60 -39.89 30.00 -39.31
C THR A 60 -40.62 29.31 -40.47
N GLY A 61 -41.03 28.05 -40.27
CA GLY A 61 -41.77 27.25 -41.27
C GLY A 61 -42.55 26.12 -40.60
N PRO A 62 -43.73 25.75 -41.15
CA PRO A 62 -44.92 25.45 -40.35
C PRO A 62 -45.06 23.99 -39.91
N SER A 63 -45.81 23.85 -38.80
CA SER A 63 -46.30 22.64 -38.15
C SER A 63 -46.97 21.67 -39.13
N ARG A 64 -46.47 20.43 -39.17
CA ARG A 64 -47.09 19.30 -39.87
C ARG A 64 -48.13 18.64 -38.95
N PRO A 65 -49.35 18.35 -39.41
CA PRO A 65 -50.39 17.76 -38.58
C PRO A 65 -50.10 16.31 -38.23
N GLU A 66 -50.35 15.98 -36.96
CA GLU A 66 -50.33 14.63 -36.38
C GLU A 66 -51.27 13.70 -37.15
N ALA A 67 -50.71 12.64 -37.73
CA ALA A 67 -51.46 11.49 -38.23
C ALA A 67 -51.55 10.47 -37.10
N GLY A 68 -52.79 10.10 -36.75
CA GLY A 68 -53.12 9.30 -35.58
C GLY A 68 -52.40 7.95 -35.50
N GLU A 69 -51.85 7.68 -34.32
CA GLU A 69 -51.45 6.36 -33.88
C GLU A 69 -52.70 5.48 -33.70
N SER A 70 -52.83 4.49 -34.58
CA SER A 70 -53.64 3.30 -34.30
C SER A 70 -53.00 2.49 -33.16
N PRO A 71 -53.79 1.92 -32.23
CA PRO A 71 -53.25 1.12 -31.13
C PRO A 71 -52.58 -0.13 -31.69
N ALA A 72 -51.26 -0.21 -31.51
CA ALA A 72 -50.48 -1.41 -31.81
C ALA A 72 -50.98 -2.57 -30.92
N GLY A 73 -51.35 -3.67 -31.57
CA GLY A 73 -51.71 -4.91 -30.89
C GLY A 73 -50.56 -5.47 -30.04
N PRO A 74 -50.87 -6.39 -29.11
CA PRO A 74 -49.87 -6.99 -28.23
C PRO A 74 -48.77 -7.68 -29.06
N PRO A 75 -47.49 -7.53 -28.67
CA PRO A 75 -46.39 -8.16 -29.38
C PRO A 75 -46.54 -9.69 -29.34
N PRO A 76 -46.21 -10.39 -30.44
CA PRO A 76 -46.24 -11.84 -30.49
C PRO A 76 -45.34 -12.43 -29.40
N ALA A 77 -45.87 -13.42 -28.68
CA ALA A 77 -45.17 -14.11 -27.60
C ALA A 77 -43.82 -14.66 -28.09
N GLU A 78 -42.77 -14.28 -27.37
CA GLU A 78 -41.41 -14.75 -27.58
C GLU A 78 -41.40 -16.29 -27.42
N PRO A 79 -40.89 -17.05 -28.41
CA PRO A 79 -40.83 -18.50 -28.30
C PRO A 79 -39.94 -18.89 -27.11
N PRO A 80 -40.33 -19.94 -26.35
CA PRO A 80 -39.57 -20.35 -25.17
C PRO A 80 -38.12 -20.69 -25.55
N PRO A 81 -37.14 -20.30 -24.72
CA PRO A 81 -35.74 -20.58 -24.98
C PRO A 81 -35.54 -22.09 -25.12
N ALA A 82 -34.93 -22.48 -26.24
CA ALA A 82 -34.59 -23.87 -26.52
C ALA A 82 -33.72 -24.44 -25.37
N GLU A 83 -34.10 -25.62 -24.88
CA GLU A 83 -33.32 -26.33 -23.86
C GLU A 83 -31.87 -26.49 -24.33
N PRO A 84 -30.88 -26.17 -23.47
CA PRO A 84 -29.49 -26.41 -23.81
C PRO A 84 -29.28 -27.91 -24.05
N PRO A 85 -28.52 -28.29 -25.10
CA PRO A 85 -28.23 -29.68 -25.39
C PRO A 85 -27.54 -30.35 -24.18
N PRO A 86 -27.77 -31.65 -23.95
CA PRO A 86 -27.13 -32.38 -22.87
C PRO A 86 -25.60 -32.22 -22.95
N ALA A 87 -25.00 -31.77 -21.85
CA ALA A 87 -23.56 -31.60 -21.77
C ALA A 87 -22.86 -32.92 -22.12
N GLU A 88 -21.97 -32.88 -23.12
CA GLU A 88 -21.10 -34.00 -23.43
C GLU A 88 -20.29 -34.37 -22.18
N PRO A 89 -20.23 -35.67 -21.83
CA PRO A 89 -19.40 -36.11 -20.72
C PRO A 89 -17.93 -35.76 -21.00
N PRO A 90 -17.18 -35.27 -20.00
CA PRO A 90 -15.79 -34.88 -20.19
C PRO A 90 -14.96 -36.08 -20.70
N PRO A 91 -13.99 -35.85 -21.59
CA PRO A 91 -13.14 -36.90 -22.11
C PRO A 91 -12.46 -37.62 -20.95
N ALA A 92 -12.61 -38.95 -20.93
CA ALA A 92 -12.00 -39.82 -19.93
C ALA A 92 -10.48 -39.56 -19.91
N GLY A 93 -10.00 -39.05 -18.77
CA GLY A 93 -8.57 -38.89 -18.55
C GLY A 93 -7.82 -40.21 -18.69
N PRO A 94 -6.51 -40.18 -18.97
CA PRO A 94 -5.70 -41.36 -19.14
C PRO A 94 -5.82 -42.28 -17.92
N ALA A 95 -6.13 -43.56 -18.19
CA ALA A 95 -6.27 -44.58 -17.16
C ALA A 95 -4.99 -44.66 -16.31
N PRO A 96 -5.11 -44.68 -14.96
CA PRO A 96 -3.95 -44.82 -14.10
C PRO A 96 -3.27 -46.16 -14.34
N ALA A 97 -1.93 -46.13 -14.44
CA ALA A 97 -1.11 -47.32 -14.59
C ALA A 97 -1.38 -48.32 -13.46
N ALA A 98 -1.61 -49.59 -13.83
CA ALA A 98 -1.86 -50.68 -12.90
C ALA A 98 -0.69 -50.83 -11.92
N GLY A 99 -0.95 -50.60 -10.62
CA GLY A 99 0.03 -50.86 -9.55
C GLY A 99 -0.02 -49.93 -8.33
N GLN A 100 -0.83 -48.86 -8.34
CA GLN A 100 -0.96 -47.97 -7.18
C GLN A 100 -2.17 -48.39 -6.31
N PRO A 101 -1.98 -48.77 -5.03
CA PRO A 101 -3.08 -49.09 -4.14
C PRO A 101 -3.88 -47.84 -3.80
N VAL A 102 -5.15 -47.82 -4.22
CA VAL A 102 -6.13 -46.78 -3.90
C VAL A 102 -6.69 -47.07 -2.50
N GLY A 103 -6.20 -46.35 -1.50
CA GLY A 103 -6.75 -46.39 -0.14
C GLY A 103 -7.91 -45.40 0.02
N PRO A 104 -9.02 -45.78 0.67
CA PRO A 104 -10.08 -44.85 1.05
C PRO A 104 -9.56 -43.96 2.19
N TYR A 105 -9.66 -42.64 2.07
CA TYR A 105 -9.36 -41.71 3.17
C TYR A 105 -10.62 -41.44 3.99
N PRO A 106 -10.69 -41.88 5.26
CA PRO A 106 -11.61 -41.32 6.24
C PRO A 106 -10.97 -40.09 6.90
N TRP A 107 -11.79 -39.07 7.14
CA TRP A 107 -11.47 -37.99 8.06
C TRP A 107 -11.16 -38.55 9.45
N HIS A 108 -9.92 -38.42 9.93
CA HIS A 108 -9.56 -38.75 11.31
C HIS A 108 -9.45 -37.48 12.18
N PRO A 109 -9.97 -37.50 13.42
CA PRO A 109 -9.76 -36.44 14.40
C PRO A 109 -8.29 -36.41 14.86
N ALA A 110 -7.84 -35.24 15.32
CA ALA A 110 -6.46 -34.94 15.71
C ALA A 110 -5.86 -36.03 16.62
N ALA A 111 -4.84 -36.73 16.10
CA ALA A 111 -4.09 -37.71 16.86
C ALA A 111 -3.18 -37.00 17.89
N PRO A 112 -3.05 -37.54 19.12
CA PRO A 112 -2.10 -37.02 20.10
C PRO A 112 -0.65 -37.17 19.61
N PRO A 113 0.28 -36.31 20.07
CA PRO A 113 1.67 -36.32 19.60
C PRO A 113 2.31 -37.68 19.88
N ALA A 114 2.64 -38.40 18.81
CA ALA A 114 3.35 -39.66 18.89
C ALA A 114 4.76 -39.41 19.47
N PRO A 115 5.22 -40.21 20.44
CA PRO A 115 6.60 -40.16 20.89
C PRO A 115 7.53 -40.52 19.74
N HIS A 116 8.56 -39.70 19.52
CA HIS A 116 9.59 -39.90 18.51
C HIS A 116 10.31 -41.23 18.75
N THR A 117 9.82 -42.30 18.12
CA THR A 117 10.54 -43.56 18.01
C THR A 117 11.41 -43.47 16.76
N LEU A 118 12.72 -43.40 16.98
CA LEU A 118 13.71 -43.56 15.92
C LEU A 118 13.48 -44.90 15.21
N PRO A 119 13.57 -44.95 13.87
CA PRO A 119 13.37 -46.18 13.12
C PRO A 119 14.34 -47.28 13.61
N PRO A 120 13.83 -48.48 13.98
CA PRO A 120 14.67 -49.58 14.39
C PRO A 120 15.39 -50.13 13.15
N GLY A 121 16.69 -49.85 13.04
CA GLY A 121 17.52 -50.28 11.91
C GLY A 121 18.78 -49.45 11.68
N ALA A 122 18.93 -48.29 12.32
CA ALA A 122 20.22 -47.57 12.34
C ALA A 122 21.20 -48.30 13.27
N GLY A 123 21.89 -49.30 12.72
CA GLY A 123 22.95 -50.02 13.41
C GLY A 123 24.08 -49.08 13.85
N PRO A 124 24.79 -49.40 14.94
CA PRO A 124 25.98 -48.67 15.35
C PRO A 124 27.04 -48.80 14.26
N TYR A 125 27.40 -47.69 13.62
CA TYR A 125 28.57 -47.64 12.75
C TYR A 125 29.80 -47.97 13.62
N PRO A 126 30.60 -49.00 13.27
CA PRO A 126 31.82 -49.31 13.99
C PRO A 126 32.80 -48.13 13.85
N GLY A 127 33.39 -47.74 14.97
CA GLY A 127 34.30 -46.60 15.08
C GLY A 127 35.47 -46.70 14.11
N GLY A 128 35.36 -45.96 13.00
CA GLY A 128 36.50 -45.57 12.20
C GLY A 128 37.23 -44.41 12.88
N PRO A 129 38.56 -44.43 12.97
CA PRO A 129 39.33 -43.28 13.45
C PRO A 129 39.04 -42.09 12.54
N TYR A 130 38.46 -41.03 13.10
CA TYR A 130 38.31 -39.76 12.40
C TYR A 130 39.71 -39.28 12.00
N PRO A 131 39.98 -39.05 10.69
CA PRO A 131 41.23 -38.47 10.27
C PRO A 131 41.39 -37.12 10.95
N ALA A 132 42.50 -36.94 11.67
CA ALA A 132 42.86 -35.69 12.31
C ALA A 132 42.81 -34.58 11.26
N MET A 133 41.93 -33.61 11.50
CA MET A 133 41.76 -32.47 10.63
C MET A 133 43.11 -31.71 10.55
N PRO A 134 43.66 -31.45 9.35
CA PRO A 134 44.96 -30.81 9.22
C PRO A 134 44.95 -29.42 9.88
N PRO A 135 45.93 -29.11 10.74
CA PRO A 135 46.08 -27.77 11.31
C PRO A 135 46.44 -26.80 10.17
N GLY A 136 45.48 -25.97 9.78
CA GLY A 136 45.64 -25.00 8.67
C GLY A 136 44.47 -24.95 7.68
N ALA A 137 43.48 -25.84 7.80
CA ALA A 137 42.23 -25.70 7.04
C ALA A 137 41.43 -24.50 7.58
N GLY A 138 41.64 -23.33 6.96
CA GLY A 138 40.88 -22.12 7.25
C GLY A 138 39.36 -22.37 7.14
N PRO A 139 38.54 -21.54 7.82
CA PRO A 139 37.09 -21.69 7.81
C PRO A 139 36.59 -21.70 6.37
N TYR A 140 35.98 -22.83 5.96
CA TYR A 140 35.36 -22.98 4.65
C TYR A 140 34.36 -21.82 4.45
N PRO A 141 34.56 -20.95 3.44
CA PRO A 141 33.60 -19.91 3.10
C PRO A 141 32.42 -20.59 2.40
N GLY A 142 31.37 -20.88 3.16
CA GLY A 142 30.17 -21.50 2.57
C GLY A 142 29.13 -22.03 3.54
N TYR A 143 29.44 -22.17 4.83
CA TYR A 143 28.41 -22.54 5.81
C TYR A 143 27.75 -21.29 6.40
N PRO A 144 26.47 -21.00 6.09
CA PRO A 144 25.74 -19.95 6.77
C PRO A 144 25.67 -20.29 8.27
N PRO A 145 26.06 -19.36 9.15
CA PRO A 145 26.07 -19.61 10.58
C PRO A 145 24.63 -19.78 11.08
N TYR A 146 24.34 -20.94 11.68
CA TYR A 146 23.24 -21.18 12.62
C TYR A 146 21.90 -20.52 12.25
N GLY A 147 21.23 -21.04 11.22
CA GLY A 147 19.79 -20.90 11.01
C GLY A 147 19.22 -22.29 10.85
N GLY A 148 18.27 -22.67 11.71
CA GLY A 148 17.76 -24.05 11.82
C GLY A 148 17.42 -24.70 10.48
N GLN A 149 17.64 -26.01 10.40
CA GLN A 149 17.16 -26.83 9.30
C GLN A 149 15.68 -26.50 9.06
N VAL A 150 15.37 -26.03 7.85
CA VAL A 150 14.02 -25.76 7.41
C VAL A 150 13.21 -27.04 7.64
N PRO A 151 12.10 -27.02 8.40
CA PRO A 151 11.37 -28.23 8.74
C PRO A 151 11.01 -29.05 7.51
N TYR A 152 11.23 -30.36 7.61
CA TYR A 152 10.90 -31.33 6.57
C TYR A 152 9.40 -31.22 6.25
N GLY A 153 9.06 -30.77 5.04
CA GLY A 153 7.68 -30.52 4.61
C GLY A 153 7.36 -29.07 4.24
N TRP A 154 8.26 -28.11 4.51
CA TRP A 154 8.19 -26.84 3.79
C TRP A 154 8.50 -27.10 2.32
N PRO A 155 7.74 -26.53 1.35
CA PRO A 155 8.01 -26.77 -0.06
C PRO A 155 9.48 -26.43 -0.30
N THR A 156 10.31 -27.45 -0.53
CA THR A 156 11.67 -27.32 -1.05
C THR A 156 11.67 -26.63 -2.41
N VAL A 157 10.49 -26.45 -2.99
CA VAL A 157 10.15 -25.69 -4.18
C VAL A 157 9.67 -24.28 -3.77
N GLY A 158 10.60 -23.31 -3.73
CA GLY A 158 10.32 -22.00 -4.34
C GLY A 158 10.16 -20.74 -3.46
N GLY A 159 10.49 -20.76 -2.17
CA GLY A 159 10.57 -19.51 -1.38
C GLY A 159 12.02 -19.09 -1.16
N ASN A 160 12.46 -17.95 -1.70
CA ASN A 160 13.80 -17.41 -1.44
C ASN A 160 13.88 -16.94 0.04
N PRO A 161 14.69 -17.57 0.91
CA PRO A 161 14.80 -17.14 2.31
C PRO A 161 15.36 -15.72 2.46
N ASN A 162 16.05 -15.24 1.42
CA ASN A 162 16.61 -13.89 1.35
C ASN A 162 15.64 -12.88 0.72
N ASP A 163 14.38 -13.27 0.41
CA ASP A 163 13.42 -12.39 -0.23
C ASP A 163 13.20 -11.11 0.59
N PRO A 164 13.40 -9.92 0.02
CA PRO A 164 13.41 -8.66 0.77
C PRO A 164 12.05 -8.21 1.30
N LEU A 165 10.94 -8.85 0.93
CA LEU A 165 9.58 -8.52 1.36
C LEU A 165 8.86 -9.70 2.05
N VAL A 166 9.06 -10.92 1.57
CA VAL A 166 8.41 -12.13 2.09
C VAL A 166 9.13 -12.59 3.36
N ASN A 167 8.39 -12.63 4.48
CA ASN A 167 8.93 -13.17 5.71
C ASN A 167 8.98 -14.71 5.63
N PRO A 168 10.15 -15.36 5.80
CA PRO A 168 10.20 -16.81 5.81
C PRO A 168 9.43 -17.35 7.03
N PRO A 169 8.84 -18.55 6.93
CA PRO A 169 8.19 -19.18 8.08
C PRO A 169 9.15 -19.28 9.25
N TYR A 170 8.63 -19.15 10.47
CA TYR A 170 9.39 -19.24 11.72
C TYR A 170 10.40 -18.12 11.99
N ALA A 171 10.63 -17.19 11.06
CA ALA A 171 11.40 -15.98 11.35
C ALA A 171 10.68 -15.08 12.38
N GLY A 172 9.41 -15.39 12.66
CA GLY A 172 8.65 -14.85 13.77
C GLY A 172 8.52 -13.35 13.67
N VAL A 173 8.33 -12.70 14.82
CA VAL A 173 8.02 -11.27 14.82
C VAL A 173 9.20 -10.41 14.34
N ASN A 174 10.40 -10.82 14.73
CA ASN A 174 11.66 -10.15 14.38
C ASN A 174 11.97 -10.18 12.88
N GLY A 175 11.73 -11.31 12.21
CA GLY A 175 11.92 -11.42 10.76
C GLY A 175 11.06 -10.42 9.99
N TRP A 176 9.77 -10.34 10.32
CA TRP A 176 8.85 -9.39 9.70
C TRP A 176 9.26 -7.94 9.97
N PHE A 177 9.69 -7.58 11.18
CA PHE A 177 10.23 -6.26 11.46
C PHE A 177 11.49 -5.96 10.65
N ALA A 178 12.40 -6.94 10.50
CA ALA A 178 13.60 -6.79 9.67
C ALA A 178 13.25 -6.54 8.19
N ARG A 179 12.23 -7.20 7.66
CA ARG A 179 11.71 -6.94 6.29
C ARG A 179 11.08 -5.55 6.21
N CYS A 180 10.24 -5.16 7.16
CA CYS A 180 9.64 -3.82 7.20
C CYS A 180 10.71 -2.72 7.24
N ALA A 181 11.69 -2.84 8.13
CA ALA A 181 12.82 -1.92 8.23
C ALA A 181 13.71 -1.95 6.96
N GLY A 182 13.87 -3.11 6.33
CA GLY A 182 14.55 -3.24 5.04
C GLY A 182 13.85 -2.46 3.93
N VAL A 183 12.53 -2.59 3.83
CA VAL A 183 11.70 -1.84 2.88
C VAL A 183 11.83 -0.33 3.12
N VAL A 184 11.69 0.12 4.37
CA VAL A 184 11.83 1.55 4.72
C VAL A 184 13.22 2.08 4.33
N ARG A 185 14.30 1.37 4.69
CA ARG A 185 15.68 1.79 4.36
C ARG A 185 15.91 1.95 2.85
N ARG A 186 15.32 1.08 2.02
CA ARG A 186 15.42 1.15 0.56
C ARG A 186 14.50 2.21 -0.05
N GLY A 187 13.31 2.38 0.49
CA GLY A 187 12.22 3.11 -0.16
C GLY A 187 11.89 4.49 0.38
N TRP A 188 12.40 4.88 1.55
CA TRP A 188 11.95 6.11 2.23
C TRP A 188 12.06 7.37 1.38
N ARG A 189 13.11 7.51 0.55
CA ARG A 189 13.30 8.69 -0.32
C ARG A 189 12.17 8.90 -1.32
N LEU A 190 11.50 7.82 -1.73
CA LEU A 190 10.36 7.87 -2.66
C LEU A 190 9.03 7.77 -1.89
N LEU A 191 8.96 6.94 -0.86
CA LEU A 191 7.75 6.75 -0.06
C LEU A 191 7.37 8.01 0.75
N VAL A 192 8.33 8.74 1.33
CA VAL A 192 8.06 9.96 2.09
C VAL A 192 7.40 11.05 1.25
N PRO A 193 7.94 11.49 0.10
CA PRO A 193 7.25 12.50 -0.72
C PRO A 193 5.92 11.99 -1.27
N LEU A 194 5.81 10.69 -1.59
CA LEU A 194 4.55 10.09 -2.02
C LEU A 194 3.47 10.19 -0.91
N LEU A 195 3.80 9.77 0.31
CA LEU A 195 2.89 9.80 1.46
C LEU A 195 2.60 11.25 1.89
N PHE A 196 3.58 12.15 1.81
CA PHE A 196 3.35 13.57 2.07
C PHE A 196 2.28 14.14 1.13
N LEU A 197 2.42 13.92 -0.17
CA LEU A 197 1.49 14.42 -1.18
C LEU A 197 0.09 13.78 -1.06
N THR A 198 0.03 12.50 -0.71
CA THR A 198 -1.22 11.72 -0.77
C THR A 198 -1.90 11.53 0.58
N GLN A 199 -1.22 11.76 1.70
CA GLN A 199 -1.77 11.58 3.04
C GLN A 199 -1.76 12.89 3.83
N VAL A 200 -0.59 13.54 3.93
CA VAL A 200 -0.44 14.76 4.74
C VAL A 200 -1.21 15.92 4.14
N LEU A 201 -1.06 16.20 2.84
CA LEU A 201 -1.79 17.30 2.21
C LEU A 201 -3.32 17.11 2.24
N PRO A 202 -3.89 15.92 1.92
CA PRO A 202 -5.33 15.71 2.08
C PRO A 202 -5.80 15.84 3.54
N SER A 203 -5.00 15.39 4.51
CA SER A 203 -5.32 15.57 5.93
C SER A 203 -5.34 17.04 6.34
N LEU A 204 -4.36 17.83 5.86
CA LEU A 204 -4.34 19.29 6.05
C LEU A 204 -5.62 19.93 5.47
N VAL A 205 -6.05 19.54 4.27
CA VAL A 205 -7.30 20.05 3.67
C VAL A 205 -8.52 19.71 4.52
N ILE A 206 -8.60 18.48 5.05
CA ILE A 206 -9.69 18.07 5.96
C ILE A 206 -9.66 18.92 7.24
N SER A 207 -8.50 19.06 7.88
CA SER A 207 -8.35 19.86 9.10
C SER A 207 -8.73 21.31 8.88
N LEU A 208 -8.29 21.94 7.78
CA LEU A 208 -8.64 23.33 7.45
C LEU A 208 -10.13 23.48 7.13
N ALA A 209 -10.74 22.52 6.45
CA ALA A 209 -12.18 22.52 6.21
C ALA A 209 -12.97 22.36 7.52
N ALA A 210 -12.55 21.44 8.39
CA ALA A 210 -13.15 21.26 9.71
C ALA A 210 -13.02 22.53 10.57
N LEU A 211 -11.88 23.22 10.49
CA LEU A 211 -11.63 24.46 11.20
C LEU A 211 -12.51 25.61 10.68
N GLY A 212 -12.55 25.80 9.36
CA GLY A 212 -13.29 26.90 8.73
C GLY A 212 -14.81 26.72 8.72
N LEU A 213 -15.30 25.49 8.82
CA LEU A 213 -16.74 25.17 8.84
C LEU A 213 -17.29 24.94 10.25
N ARG A 214 -16.45 25.02 11.29
CA ARG A 214 -16.84 24.71 12.67
C ARG A 214 -17.99 25.62 13.12
N PRO A 215 -19.20 25.09 13.39
CA PRO A 215 -20.32 25.90 13.81
C PRO A 215 -20.05 26.45 15.23
N SER A 216 -20.32 27.75 15.43
CA SER A 216 -20.12 28.43 16.72
C SER A 216 -20.85 27.73 17.88
N ALA A 217 -22.00 27.12 17.60
CA ALA A 217 -22.77 26.35 18.57
C ALA A 217 -22.06 25.11 19.13
N LEU A 218 -21.06 24.53 18.44
CA LEU A 218 -20.27 23.40 18.95
C LEU A 218 -19.14 23.83 19.90
N VAL A 219 -18.90 25.13 20.00
CA VAL A 219 -17.76 25.69 20.74
C VAL A 219 -18.21 26.48 21.97
N GLN A 220 -19.49 26.86 22.01
CA GLN A 220 -20.07 27.50 23.18
C GLN A 220 -20.33 26.46 24.28
N PRO A 221 -20.08 26.82 25.57
CA PRO A 221 -20.45 25.97 26.68
C PRO A 221 -21.97 25.71 26.65
N LEU A 222 -22.38 24.47 26.95
CA LEU A 222 -23.80 24.15 27.04
C LEU A 222 -24.46 25.05 28.09
N PRO A 223 -25.67 25.57 27.82
CA PRO A 223 -26.48 26.23 28.83
C PRO A 223 -26.68 25.34 30.06
N ALA A 224 -26.89 25.94 31.24
CA ALA A 224 -27.03 25.23 32.50
C ALA A 224 -28.24 24.26 32.54
N ASP A 225 -29.25 24.51 31.71
CA ASP A 225 -30.43 23.65 31.55
C ASP A 225 -30.21 22.47 30.58
N GLY A 226 -29.04 22.39 29.95
CA GLY A 226 -28.70 21.36 28.97
C GLY A 226 -29.43 21.50 27.64
N SER A 227 -30.13 22.62 27.40
CA SER A 227 -30.82 22.85 26.14
C SER A 227 -29.83 23.04 24.99
N LEU A 228 -30.13 22.42 23.85
CA LEU A 228 -29.43 22.67 22.60
C LEU A 228 -30.14 23.83 21.89
N GLY A 229 -29.40 24.80 21.36
CA GLY A 229 -30.00 25.89 20.60
C GLY A 229 -30.77 25.38 19.38
N ASP A 230 -31.80 26.11 18.94
CA ASP A 230 -32.71 25.69 17.87
C ASP A 230 -31.98 25.35 16.54
N ASP A 231 -30.87 26.02 16.25
CA ASP A 231 -30.05 25.79 15.06
C ASP A 231 -28.95 24.73 15.23
N PHE A 232 -28.79 24.15 16.43
CA PHE A 232 -27.68 23.22 16.72
C PHE A 232 -27.67 22.03 15.78
N LEU A 233 -28.81 21.32 15.64
CA LEU A 233 -28.90 20.12 14.80
C LEU A 233 -28.65 20.46 13.33
N ARG A 234 -29.18 21.59 12.85
CA ARG A 234 -28.97 22.05 11.48
C ARG A 234 -27.50 22.37 11.23
N GLY A 235 -26.87 23.13 12.12
CA GLY A 235 -25.45 23.47 12.04
C GLY A 235 -24.56 22.23 12.10
N PHE A 236 -24.87 21.28 12.99
CA PHE A 236 -24.17 20.01 13.10
C PHE A 236 -24.28 19.16 11.83
N VAL A 237 -25.49 18.99 11.27
CA VAL A 237 -25.69 18.24 10.03
C VAL A 237 -24.96 18.88 8.85
N VAL A 238 -25.02 20.20 8.72
CA VAL A 238 -24.28 20.93 7.66
C VAL A 238 -22.78 20.76 7.84
N PHE A 239 -22.27 20.88 9.05
CA PHE A 239 -20.85 20.69 9.37
C PHE A 239 -20.37 19.28 9.03
N VAL A 240 -21.04 18.25 9.58
CA VAL A 240 -20.68 16.85 9.34
C VAL A 240 -20.82 16.48 7.87
N GLY A 241 -21.88 16.96 7.20
CA GLY A 241 -22.08 16.74 5.77
C GLY A 241 -20.96 17.35 4.92
N ALA A 242 -20.62 18.62 5.16
CA ALA A 242 -19.58 19.31 4.39
C ALA A 242 -18.18 18.74 4.65
N VAL A 243 -17.79 18.53 5.91
CA VAL A 243 -16.51 17.90 6.27
C VAL A 243 -16.46 16.45 5.78
N GLY A 244 -17.59 15.74 5.81
CA GLY A 244 -17.72 14.39 5.30
C GLY A 244 -17.45 14.32 3.79
N VAL A 245 -18.00 15.25 3.00
CA VAL A 245 -17.73 15.34 1.56
C VAL A 245 -16.26 15.66 1.29
N VAL A 246 -15.67 16.63 2.01
CA VAL A 246 -14.23 16.94 1.87
C VAL A 246 -13.37 15.72 2.21
N SER A 247 -13.67 15.04 3.31
CA SER A 247 -12.97 13.81 3.74
C SER A 247 -13.12 12.69 2.72
N LEU A 248 -14.31 12.55 2.13
CA LEU A 248 -14.60 11.55 1.10
C LEU A 248 -13.73 11.77 -0.14
N LEU A 249 -13.63 13.02 -0.62
CA LEU A 249 -12.76 13.39 -1.74
C LEU A 249 -11.27 13.23 -1.40
N ALA A 250 -10.87 13.66 -0.21
CA ALA A 250 -9.49 13.52 0.26
C ALA A 250 -9.08 12.04 0.40
N SER A 251 -9.97 11.17 0.85
CA SER A 251 -9.71 9.72 0.97
C SER A 251 -9.45 9.05 -0.39
N LEU A 252 -10.01 9.58 -1.48
CA LEU A 252 -9.69 9.11 -2.83
C LEU A 252 -8.23 9.41 -3.18
N VAL A 253 -7.73 10.59 -2.81
CA VAL A 253 -6.30 10.94 -2.98
C VAL A 253 -5.42 10.06 -2.10
N GLN A 254 -5.86 9.75 -0.88
CA GLN A 254 -5.15 8.82 0.01
C GLN A 254 -5.05 7.41 -0.60
N CYS A 255 -6.07 6.96 -1.32
CA CYS A 255 -6.03 5.68 -2.05
C CYS A 255 -4.97 5.66 -3.16
N VAL A 256 -4.66 6.80 -3.80
CA VAL A 256 -3.54 6.91 -4.75
C VAL A 256 -2.22 6.60 -4.04
N GLY A 257 -2.02 7.16 -2.85
CA GLY A 257 -0.85 6.93 -2.01
C GLY A 257 -0.69 5.47 -1.59
N TRP A 258 -1.78 4.85 -1.17
CA TRP A 258 -1.82 3.44 -0.78
C TRP A 258 -1.46 2.50 -1.92
N ALA A 259 -2.11 2.66 -3.07
CA ALA A 259 -1.85 1.86 -4.25
C ALA A 259 -0.43 2.10 -4.79
N GLY A 260 -0.03 3.37 -4.94
CA GLY A 260 1.31 3.74 -5.40
C GLY A 260 2.42 3.27 -4.45
N GLY A 261 2.20 3.39 -3.14
CA GLY A 261 3.14 2.96 -2.11
C GLY A 261 3.32 1.45 -2.12
N THR A 262 2.24 0.69 -2.26
CA THR A 262 2.29 -0.78 -2.40
C THR A 262 3.11 -1.18 -3.63
N TRP A 263 2.89 -0.50 -4.76
CA TRP A 263 3.65 -0.71 -6.00
C TRP A 263 5.14 -0.40 -5.86
N VAL A 264 5.50 0.69 -5.17
CA VAL A 264 6.90 1.04 -4.89
C VAL A 264 7.57 -0.03 -4.05
N VAL A 265 6.91 -0.43 -2.95
CA VAL A 265 7.45 -1.39 -1.99
C VAL A 265 7.74 -2.74 -2.65
N THR A 266 6.82 -3.23 -3.48
CA THR A 266 7.00 -4.53 -4.15
C THR A 266 8.03 -4.48 -5.27
N ARG A 267 8.03 -3.45 -6.12
CA ARG A 267 9.02 -3.34 -7.20
C ARG A 267 10.44 -3.10 -6.69
N GLN A 268 10.62 -2.29 -5.64
CA GLN A 268 11.94 -2.15 -5.01
C GLN A 268 12.40 -3.44 -4.35
N ALA A 269 11.48 -4.23 -3.79
CA ALA A 269 11.79 -5.55 -3.27
C ALA A 269 12.17 -6.52 -4.41
N ALA A 270 11.56 -6.40 -5.59
CA ALA A 270 11.94 -7.16 -6.79
C ALA A 270 13.27 -6.68 -7.41
N GLY A 271 13.90 -5.63 -6.89
CA GLY A 271 15.13 -5.05 -7.46
C GLY A 271 14.89 -4.19 -8.70
N GLU A 272 13.63 -3.83 -8.99
CA GLU A 272 13.29 -3.02 -10.15
C GLU A 272 13.45 -1.51 -9.87
N PRO A 273 13.85 -0.72 -10.89
CA PRO A 273 13.90 0.72 -10.77
C PRO A 273 12.48 1.30 -10.63
N VAL A 274 12.30 2.22 -9.68
CA VAL A 274 11.02 2.87 -9.42
C VAL A 274 11.17 4.39 -9.47
N ALA A 275 10.14 5.06 -9.96
CA ALA A 275 10.06 6.51 -10.03
C ALA A 275 8.73 7.01 -9.44
N LEU A 276 8.74 8.20 -8.84
CA LEU A 276 7.57 8.80 -8.20
C LEU A 276 6.39 8.95 -9.17
N ALA A 277 6.65 9.39 -10.41
CA ALA A 277 5.62 9.50 -11.45
C ALA A 277 5.01 8.14 -11.82
N GLY A 278 5.82 7.08 -11.81
CA GLY A 278 5.34 5.70 -12.01
C GLY A 278 4.40 5.27 -10.90
N ALA A 279 4.77 5.54 -9.64
CA ALA A 279 3.96 5.24 -8.48
C ALA A 279 2.63 6.00 -8.48
N LEU A 280 2.64 7.31 -8.76
CA LEU A 280 1.42 8.13 -8.85
C LEU A 280 0.50 7.68 -9.98
N ARG A 281 1.04 7.40 -11.17
CA ARG A 281 0.26 6.89 -12.30
C ARG A 281 -0.33 5.51 -12.01
N TYR A 282 0.41 4.63 -11.34
CA TYR A 282 -0.14 3.37 -10.85
C TYR A 282 -1.28 3.61 -9.86
N GLY A 283 -1.04 4.47 -8.86
CA GLY A 283 -2.00 4.82 -7.84
C GLY A 283 -3.30 5.37 -8.43
N LEU A 284 -3.22 6.36 -9.33
CA LEU A 284 -4.38 6.96 -9.99
C LEU A 284 -5.23 5.93 -10.76
N ARG A 285 -4.58 5.00 -11.47
CA ARG A 285 -5.30 3.94 -12.21
C ARG A 285 -6.05 2.97 -11.29
N ARG A 286 -5.58 2.79 -10.05
CA ARG A 286 -6.16 1.82 -9.10
C ARG A 286 -6.99 2.47 -7.98
N ALA A 287 -6.89 3.78 -7.82
CA ALA A 287 -7.46 4.51 -6.70
C ALA A 287 -8.97 4.36 -6.60
N LEU A 288 -9.73 4.49 -7.69
CA LEU A 288 -11.20 4.40 -7.65
C LEU A 288 -11.70 3.04 -7.16
N GLY A 289 -11.11 1.94 -7.64
CA GLY A 289 -11.53 0.61 -7.19
C GLY A 289 -11.07 0.32 -5.77
N LEU A 290 -9.86 0.75 -5.38
CA LEU A 290 -9.40 0.64 -3.98
C LEU A 290 -10.31 1.45 -3.05
N TRP A 291 -10.68 2.65 -3.46
CA TRP A 291 -11.57 3.56 -2.74
C TRP A 291 -12.96 2.97 -2.56
N GLY A 292 -13.56 2.39 -3.61
CA GLY A 292 -14.85 1.70 -3.50
C GLY A 292 -14.83 0.56 -2.47
N TRP A 293 -13.77 -0.26 -2.47
CA TRP A 293 -13.59 -1.31 -1.46
C TRP A 293 -13.34 -0.74 -0.07
N GLN A 294 -12.54 0.32 0.05
CA GLN A 294 -12.28 0.98 1.33
C GLN A 294 -13.57 1.53 1.94
N LEU A 295 -14.43 2.17 1.13
CA LEU A 295 -15.73 2.66 1.60
C LEU A 295 -16.63 1.52 2.08
N LEU A 296 -16.69 0.42 1.34
CA LEU A 296 -17.47 -0.74 1.74
C LEU A 296 -16.96 -1.32 3.07
N VAL A 297 -15.63 -1.50 3.21
CA VAL A 297 -15.01 -1.98 4.45
C VAL A 297 -15.27 -1.01 5.61
N SER A 298 -15.10 0.29 5.39
CA SER A 298 -15.39 1.31 6.41
C SER A 298 -16.85 1.30 6.83
N LEU A 299 -17.80 1.16 5.89
CA LEU A 299 -19.22 1.05 6.20
C LEU A 299 -19.54 -0.20 7.03
N LEU A 300 -18.95 -1.34 6.69
CA LEU A 300 -19.08 -2.59 7.45
C LEU A 300 -18.55 -2.44 8.88
N VAL A 301 -17.37 -1.83 9.04
CA VAL A 301 -16.77 -1.58 10.36
C VAL A 301 -17.63 -0.60 11.17
N VAL A 302 -18.08 0.51 10.58
CA VAL A 302 -18.96 1.49 11.26
C VAL A 302 -20.27 0.84 11.67
N ALA A 303 -20.94 0.10 10.78
CA ALA A 303 -22.16 -0.64 11.10
C ALA A 303 -21.91 -1.64 12.23
N GLY A 304 -20.77 -2.34 12.21
CA GLY A 304 -20.33 -3.21 13.29
C GLY A 304 -20.23 -2.47 14.61
N VAL A 305 -19.48 -1.36 14.66
CA VAL A 305 -19.31 -0.52 15.86
C VAL A 305 -20.65 0.03 16.39
N CYS A 306 -21.54 0.47 15.48
CA CYS A 306 -22.87 0.97 15.83
C CYS A 306 -23.77 -0.10 16.46
N LEU A 307 -23.67 -1.36 16.00
CA LEU A 307 -24.37 -2.47 16.64
C LEU A 307 -23.72 -2.82 17.97
N PHE A 308 -22.40 -3.06 17.97
CA PHE A 308 -21.58 -3.30 19.16
C PHE A 308 -20.08 -3.04 18.86
N VAL A 309 -19.38 -2.39 19.78
CA VAL A 309 -17.94 -2.05 19.61
C VAL A 309 -17.09 -3.27 19.24
N LEU A 310 -17.32 -4.42 19.89
CA LEU A 310 -16.52 -5.63 19.70
C LEU A 310 -16.62 -6.21 18.27
N PRO A 311 -17.81 -6.43 17.68
CA PRO A 311 -17.99 -6.74 16.26
C PRO A 311 -17.30 -5.76 15.30
N GLY A 312 -17.40 -4.45 15.55
CA GLY A 312 -16.73 -3.45 14.71
C GLY A 312 -15.21 -3.61 14.71
N VAL A 313 -14.61 -3.79 15.90
CA VAL A 313 -13.18 -4.05 16.06
C VAL A 313 -12.79 -5.36 15.35
N TYR A 314 -13.56 -6.43 15.56
CA TYR A 314 -13.32 -7.71 14.88
C TYR A 314 -13.32 -7.57 13.36
N LEU A 315 -14.30 -6.86 12.78
CA LEU A 315 -14.36 -6.60 11.34
C LEU A 315 -13.17 -5.79 10.85
N ALA A 316 -12.71 -4.79 11.61
CA ALA A 316 -11.54 -4.01 11.24
C ALA A 316 -10.27 -4.88 11.13
N PHE A 317 -10.08 -5.84 12.05
CA PHE A 317 -8.98 -6.79 11.98
C PHE A 317 -9.13 -7.81 10.85
N ALA A 318 -10.32 -8.38 10.69
CA ALA A 318 -10.59 -9.38 9.65
C ALA A 318 -10.47 -8.81 8.23
N LEU A 319 -10.73 -7.51 8.06
CA LEU A 319 -10.70 -6.81 6.78
C LEU A 319 -9.45 -5.96 6.56
N ALA A 320 -8.49 -5.94 7.49
CA ALA A 320 -7.29 -5.10 7.38
C ALA A 320 -6.42 -5.39 6.15
N LEU A 321 -6.48 -6.61 5.61
CA LEU A 321 -5.75 -7.00 4.39
C LEU A 321 -6.54 -6.79 3.10
N ALA A 322 -7.76 -6.25 3.15
CA ALA A 322 -8.60 -6.06 1.96
C ALA A 322 -7.94 -5.16 0.91
N GLY A 323 -7.21 -4.12 1.34
CA GLY A 323 -6.45 -3.24 0.46
C GLY A 323 -5.37 -3.97 -0.34
N PRO A 324 -4.36 -4.59 0.31
CA PRO A 324 -3.37 -5.42 -0.36
C PRO A 324 -4.00 -6.50 -1.24
N VAL A 325 -4.98 -7.25 -0.73
CA VAL A 325 -5.65 -8.30 -1.51
C VAL A 325 -6.29 -7.75 -2.79
N TYR A 326 -6.98 -6.61 -2.70
CA TYR A 326 -7.54 -5.97 -3.89
C TYR A 326 -6.46 -5.62 -4.92
N LEU A 327 -5.32 -5.08 -4.47
CA LEU A 327 -4.25 -4.65 -5.36
C LEU A 327 -3.55 -5.82 -6.07
N PHE A 328 -3.27 -6.92 -5.35
CA PHE A 328 -2.55 -8.07 -5.90
C PHE A 328 -3.48 -9.10 -6.58
N GLU A 329 -4.61 -9.45 -5.96
CA GLU A 329 -5.46 -10.56 -6.41
C GLU A 329 -6.66 -10.12 -7.26
N ARG A 330 -7.06 -8.84 -7.15
CA ARG A 330 -8.15 -8.18 -7.91
C ARG A 330 -9.57 -8.73 -7.69
N HIS A 331 -9.73 -9.92 -7.12
CA HIS A 331 -11.02 -10.59 -6.95
C HIS A 331 -11.31 -10.88 -5.47
N ASN A 332 -12.56 -10.63 -5.05
CA ASN A 332 -13.10 -10.95 -3.72
C ASN A 332 -12.18 -10.58 -2.52
N PRO A 333 -11.83 -9.29 -2.33
CA PRO A 333 -10.91 -8.88 -1.27
C PRO A 333 -11.43 -9.15 0.14
N ILE A 334 -12.74 -9.05 0.34
CA ILE A 334 -13.40 -9.30 1.63
C ILE A 334 -13.29 -10.77 2.02
N GLY A 335 -13.80 -11.69 1.20
CA GLY A 335 -13.81 -13.12 1.53
C GLY A 335 -12.40 -13.67 1.70
N ARG A 336 -11.47 -13.19 0.87
CA ARG A 336 -10.06 -13.56 0.93
C ARG A 336 -9.35 -13.07 2.20
N SER A 337 -9.60 -11.82 2.61
CA SER A 337 -9.05 -11.27 3.87
C SER A 337 -9.60 -11.99 5.08
N PHE A 338 -10.91 -12.28 5.09
CA PHE A 338 -11.54 -13.10 6.12
C PHE A 338 -10.88 -14.47 6.25
N ARG A 339 -10.59 -15.14 5.13
CA ARG A 339 -9.92 -16.43 5.13
C ARG A 339 -8.50 -16.33 5.72
N PHE A 340 -7.69 -15.35 5.30
CA PHE A 340 -6.37 -15.12 5.90
C PHE A 340 -6.43 -14.86 7.41
N PHE A 341 -7.46 -14.16 7.87
CA PHE A 341 -7.66 -13.91 9.28
C PHE A 341 -8.03 -15.19 10.05
N HIS A 342 -8.89 -16.07 9.52
CA HIS A 342 -9.33 -17.28 10.25
C HIS A 342 -8.34 -18.43 10.17
N ASP A 343 -7.73 -18.66 9.01
CA ASP A 343 -6.79 -19.77 8.83
C ASP A 343 -5.55 -19.60 9.72
N ARG A 344 -5.17 -18.35 10.01
CA ARG A 344 -3.93 -17.99 10.71
C ARG A 344 -4.14 -16.88 11.74
N LEU A 345 -5.22 -16.98 12.51
CA LEU A 345 -5.68 -15.94 13.44
C LEU A 345 -4.57 -15.37 14.32
N GLY A 346 -3.82 -16.22 15.03
CA GLY A 346 -2.77 -15.72 15.95
C GLY A 346 -1.68 -14.92 15.24
N LEU A 347 -1.24 -15.36 14.06
CA LEU A 347 -0.19 -14.69 13.31
C LEU A 347 -0.72 -13.39 12.68
N THR A 348 -1.83 -13.45 11.94
CA THR A 348 -2.44 -12.28 11.29
C THR A 348 -2.85 -11.23 12.31
N LEU A 349 -3.48 -11.62 13.43
CA LEU A 349 -3.87 -10.73 14.52
C LEU A 349 -2.66 -10.04 15.15
N GLY A 350 -1.56 -10.77 15.40
CA GLY A 350 -0.33 -10.20 15.94
C GLY A 350 0.27 -9.12 15.02
N ARG A 351 0.34 -9.39 13.71
CA ARG A 351 0.86 -8.43 12.72
C ARG A 351 -0.01 -7.19 12.58
N VAL A 352 -1.29 -7.42 12.30
CA VAL A 352 -2.26 -6.36 12.08
C VAL A 352 -2.44 -5.56 13.37
N GLY A 353 -2.35 -6.20 14.54
CA GLY A 353 -2.42 -5.54 15.84
C GLY A 353 -1.26 -4.58 16.08
N LEU A 354 -0.03 -4.96 15.72
CA LEU A 354 1.12 -4.05 15.80
C LEU A 354 0.96 -2.85 14.86
N VAL A 355 0.47 -3.09 13.63
CA VAL A 355 0.17 -2.01 12.69
C VAL A 355 -0.95 -1.10 13.20
N ALA A 356 -2.02 -1.68 13.72
CA ALA A 356 -3.16 -0.95 14.29
C ALA A 356 -2.74 -0.13 15.51
N LEU A 357 -1.86 -0.66 16.37
CA LEU A 357 -1.30 0.07 17.50
C LEU A 357 -0.46 1.26 17.04
N ALA A 358 0.44 1.07 16.05
CA ALA A 358 1.21 2.17 15.49
C ALA A 358 0.28 3.25 14.89
N MET A 359 -0.77 2.84 14.20
CA MET A 359 -1.80 3.74 13.68
C MET A 359 -2.54 4.50 14.78
N LEU A 360 -2.94 3.82 15.84
CA LEU A 360 -3.62 4.45 16.97
C LEU A 360 -2.72 5.49 17.64
N VAL A 361 -1.45 5.18 17.86
CA VAL A 361 -0.47 6.14 18.41
C VAL A 361 -0.31 7.35 17.49
N GLY A 362 -0.18 7.14 16.18
CA GLY A 362 -0.06 8.22 15.21
C GLY A 362 -1.31 9.10 15.14
N ALA A 363 -2.50 8.50 15.16
CA ALA A 363 -3.77 9.21 15.11
C ALA A 363 -4.04 10.02 16.39
N VAL A 364 -3.87 9.40 17.56
CA VAL A 364 -4.04 10.07 18.86
C VAL A 364 -2.98 11.16 19.03
N GLY A 365 -1.72 10.85 18.76
CA GLY A 365 -0.62 11.81 18.87
C GLY A 365 -0.77 12.98 17.90
N GLY A 366 -1.17 12.71 16.65
CA GLY A 366 -1.46 13.74 15.65
C GLY A 366 -2.60 14.66 16.06
N GLY A 367 -3.74 14.08 16.48
CA GLY A 367 -4.89 14.85 16.95
C GLY A 367 -4.60 15.66 18.21
N MET A 368 -3.92 15.08 19.20
CA MET A 368 -3.50 15.81 20.40
C MET A 368 -2.56 16.98 20.06
N LEU A 369 -1.60 16.76 19.15
CA LEU A 369 -0.69 17.81 18.74
C LEU A 369 -1.42 18.92 17.99
N GLU A 370 -2.34 18.58 17.09
CA GLU A 370 -3.18 19.56 16.40
C GLU A 370 -3.99 20.42 17.38
N GLU A 371 -4.63 19.80 18.38
CA GLU A 371 -5.36 20.52 19.44
C GLU A 371 -4.43 21.42 20.28
N ILE A 372 -3.28 20.91 20.73
CA ILE A 372 -2.30 21.69 21.51
C ILE A 372 -1.83 22.92 20.73
N VAL A 373 -1.58 22.74 19.44
CA VAL A 373 -0.97 23.76 18.60
C VAL A 373 -1.99 24.79 18.12
N THR A 374 -3.26 24.42 17.99
CA THR A 374 -4.34 25.34 17.64
C THR A 374 -4.94 26.06 18.85
N ALA A 375 -4.82 25.50 20.06
CA ALA A 375 -5.36 26.07 21.29
C ALA A 375 -5.01 27.56 21.56
N PRO A 376 -3.79 28.07 21.30
CA PRO A 376 -3.44 29.47 21.55
C PRO A 376 -4.21 30.47 20.69
N PHE A 377 -4.84 30.02 19.60
CA PHE A 377 -5.55 30.88 18.65
C PHE A 377 -7.05 31.01 18.96
N GLY A 378 -7.52 30.37 20.04
CA GLY A 378 -8.90 30.48 20.51
C GLY A 378 -9.91 29.77 19.60
N LEU A 379 -11.16 30.26 19.62
CA LEU A 379 -12.28 29.61 18.92
C LEU A 379 -12.34 29.92 17.42
N ASP A 380 -11.71 31.02 16.99
CA ASP A 380 -11.63 31.43 15.60
C ASP A 380 -10.15 31.59 15.17
N PRO A 381 -9.46 30.46 14.99
CA PRO A 381 -8.03 30.45 14.68
C PRO A 381 -7.67 31.08 13.33
N LEU A 382 -8.66 31.39 12.47
CA LEU A 382 -8.44 31.98 11.16
C LEU A 382 -8.86 33.47 11.10
N ALA A 383 -9.34 34.05 12.20
CA ALA A 383 -9.84 35.43 12.25
C ALA A 383 -8.77 36.50 11.93
N SER A 384 -7.51 36.24 12.28
CA SER A 384 -6.42 37.21 12.09
C SER A 384 -5.51 36.81 10.92
N PRO A 385 -4.96 37.78 10.15
CA PRO A 385 -4.02 37.47 9.08
C PRO A 385 -2.79 36.67 9.54
N GLY A 386 -2.30 36.94 10.76
CA GLY A 386 -1.16 36.21 11.33
C GLY A 386 -1.51 34.75 11.65
N SER A 387 -2.67 34.51 12.27
CA SER A 387 -3.12 33.15 12.61
C SER A 387 -3.54 32.36 11.37
N ALA A 388 -4.11 33.01 10.35
CA ALA A 388 -4.46 32.39 9.07
C ALA A 388 -3.25 31.79 8.32
N VAL A 389 -2.02 32.29 8.56
CA VAL A 389 -0.79 31.70 8.02
C VAL A 389 -0.16 30.71 9.01
N ALA A 390 -0.13 31.06 10.30
CA ALA A 390 0.51 30.23 11.33
C ALA A 390 -0.19 28.87 11.50
N VAL A 391 -1.52 28.86 11.57
CA VAL A 391 -2.30 27.65 11.86
C VAL A 391 -2.15 26.57 10.78
N PRO A 392 -2.30 26.85 9.47
CA PRO A 392 -2.03 25.85 8.44
C PRO A 392 -0.59 25.31 8.47
N GLY A 393 0.41 26.18 8.70
CA GLY A 393 1.81 25.76 8.80
C GLY A 393 2.05 24.82 9.98
N LEU A 394 1.38 25.08 11.09
CA LEU A 394 1.43 24.27 12.30
C LEU A 394 0.69 22.93 12.15
N ILE A 395 -0.50 22.91 11.55
CA ILE A 395 -1.23 21.68 11.20
C ILE A 395 -0.40 20.84 10.23
N LEU A 396 0.27 21.48 9.26
CA LEU A 396 1.16 20.79 8.33
C LEU A 396 2.33 20.10 9.07
N VAL A 397 2.96 20.78 10.03
CA VAL A 397 4.01 20.18 10.87
C VAL A 397 3.48 18.99 11.66
N ALA A 398 2.31 19.12 12.30
CA ALA A 398 1.66 18.03 13.01
C ALA A 398 1.38 16.83 12.06
N GLY A 399 0.86 17.11 10.87
CA GLY A 399 0.62 16.11 9.82
C GLY A 399 1.90 15.40 9.37
N VAL A 400 3.01 16.13 9.17
CA VAL A 400 4.32 15.55 8.82
C VAL A 400 4.81 14.59 9.90
N LEU A 401 4.58 14.91 11.18
CA LEU A 401 4.94 14.03 12.30
C LEU A 401 4.14 12.72 12.33
N THR A 402 3.03 12.62 11.59
CA THR A 402 2.29 11.36 11.43
C THR A 402 2.87 10.42 10.36
N LEU A 403 3.77 10.89 9.49
CA LEU A 403 4.33 10.11 8.39
C LEU A 403 5.00 8.78 8.80
N PRO A 404 5.77 8.69 9.91
CA PRO A 404 6.36 7.43 10.33
C PRO A 404 5.32 6.34 10.59
N PHE A 405 4.16 6.71 11.14
CA PHE A 405 3.07 5.78 11.41
C PHE A 405 2.40 5.33 10.12
N GLN A 406 2.13 6.25 9.19
CA GLN A 406 1.58 5.94 7.86
C GLN A 406 2.51 5.02 7.07
N LEU A 407 3.82 5.26 7.14
CA LEU A 407 4.82 4.41 6.53
C LEU A 407 4.83 3.01 7.15
N ALA A 408 4.79 2.92 8.48
CA ALA A 408 4.69 1.65 9.19
C ALA A 408 3.41 0.89 8.84
N GLN A 409 2.29 1.58 8.66
CA GLN A 409 1.02 0.99 8.25
C GLN A 409 1.09 0.42 6.83
N LEU A 410 1.58 1.20 5.88
CA LEU A 410 1.75 0.77 4.49
C LEU A 410 2.67 -0.46 4.40
N VAL A 411 3.89 -0.34 4.92
CA VAL A 411 4.89 -1.40 4.83
C VAL A 411 4.48 -2.63 5.63
N GLY A 412 3.92 -2.43 6.83
CA GLY A 412 3.48 -3.50 7.69
C GLY A 412 2.39 -4.35 7.05
N LEU A 413 1.33 -3.73 6.51
CA LEU A 413 0.24 -4.48 5.85
C LEU A 413 0.70 -5.20 4.59
N VAL A 414 1.57 -4.59 3.77
CA VAL A 414 2.12 -5.24 2.57
C VAL A 414 2.99 -6.44 2.94
N ALA A 415 3.87 -6.30 3.94
CA ALA A 415 4.71 -7.40 4.42
C ALA A 415 3.88 -8.53 5.05
N THR A 416 2.82 -8.19 5.79
CA THR A 416 1.89 -9.18 6.35
C THR A 416 1.14 -9.92 5.25
N TYR A 417 0.65 -9.23 4.23
CA TYR A 417 0.01 -9.87 3.07
C TYR A 417 0.99 -10.82 2.36
N ALA A 418 2.23 -10.37 2.10
CA ALA A 418 3.25 -11.19 1.45
C ALA A 418 3.58 -12.46 2.26
N GLU A 419 3.68 -12.34 3.59
CA GLU A 419 3.84 -13.47 4.52
C GLU A 419 2.66 -14.45 4.43
N GLN A 420 1.41 -13.96 4.41
CA GLN A 420 0.23 -14.84 4.23
C GLN A 420 0.23 -15.55 2.88
N ARG A 421 0.65 -14.88 1.80
CA ARG A 421 0.67 -15.49 0.46
C ARG A 421 1.74 -16.56 0.30
N ALA A 422 2.92 -16.35 0.89
CA ALA A 422 4.01 -17.32 0.89
C ALA A 422 3.67 -18.61 1.66
N HIS A 423 2.70 -18.49 2.55
CA HIS A 423 2.19 -19.57 3.36
C HIS A 423 1.21 -20.50 2.63
N GLU A 424 0.64 -20.05 1.51
CA GLU A 424 -0.24 -20.85 0.63
C GLU A 424 0.51 -21.46 -0.55
N GLY A 425 1.66 -20.91 -0.91
CA GLY A 425 2.48 -21.41 -2.00
C GLY A 425 3.70 -20.52 -2.27
N PRO A 426 4.59 -20.93 -3.19
CA PRO A 426 5.81 -20.18 -3.48
C PRO A 426 5.49 -18.79 -4.05
N VAL A 427 5.91 -17.76 -3.32
CA VAL A 427 5.78 -16.34 -3.67
C VAL A 427 7.06 -15.63 -3.29
N ASP A 428 7.52 -14.78 -4.19
CA ASP A 428 8.62 -13.85 -3.99
C ASP A 428 8.20 -12.43 -4.40
N ALA A 429 9.06 -11.46 -4.13
CA ALA A 429 8.82 -10.06 -4.47
C ALA A 429 8.67 -9.83 -5.98
N ALA A 430 9.39 -10.60 -6.81
CA ALA A 430 9.30 -10.52 -8.27
C ALA A 430 7.92 -10.93 -8.78
N ARG A 431 7.36 -12.03 -8.26
CA ARG A 431 5.99 -12.46 -8.55
C ARG A 431 4.97 -11.44 -8.09
N LEU A 432 5.11 -10.91 -6.87
CA LEU A 432 4.21 -9.87 -6.35
C LEU A 432 4.25 -8.60 -7.19
N ALA A 433 5.44 -8.19 -7.66
CA ALA A 433 5.59 -7.06 -8.56
C ALA A 433 4.87 -7.30 -9.89
N ALA A 434 4.98 -8.50 -10.47
CA ALA A 434 4.30 -8.87 -11.70
C ALA A 434 2.76 -8.88 -11.57
N GLU A 435 2.22 -9.28 -10.41
CA GLU A 435 0.77 -9.32 -10.15
C GLU A 435 0.13 -7.90 -10.17
N LEU A 436 0.91 -6.86 -9.81
CA LEU A 436 0.43 -5.47 -9.88
C LEU A 436 0.30 -4.96 -11.33
N GLY A 437 0.96 -5.60 -12.31
CA GLY A 437 1.10 -5.11 -13.69
C GLY A 437 2.12 -3.97 -13.78
#